data_AF-A0A965P7V5-F1
#
_entry.id   AF-A0A965P7V5-F1
#
_cell.length_a   1.000
_cell.length_b   1.000
_cell.length_c   1.000
_cell.angle_alpha   90.00
_cell.angle_beta   90.00
_cell.angle_gamma   90.00
#
_symmetry.space_group_name_H-M   'P 1'
#
loop_
_entity.id
_entity.type
_entity.pdbx_description
1 polymer ?
#
loop_
_entity_poly.entity_id
_entity_poly.type
_entity_poly.pdbx_seq_one_letter_code
_entity_poly.pdbx_strand_id
1 'polypeptide(L)'
;MNSDSASGNLHDYLQSLAERMKRVRVCSGDWTRVMGPSVTHKHGLTGIFLDPPYRQKGRAILYNHDHHDIADEVMHWAIDNGNHPLLRIVYAGYADGTMEVAFAEAGWMMTEWKATSGFGGQRKQGANDNKHRERLWLSPNCIAPAKNAVQPLNLFGENNE
;
A
#
# COMPACT_ATOMS: atom_id res chain seq x y z
N MET A 1 0.17 37.59 24.52
CA MET A 1 1.25 36.65 24.23
C MET A 1 0.75 35.27 24.63
N ASN A 2 0.33 34.45 23.66
CA ASN A 2 -0.01 33.04 23.86
C ASN A 2 0.78 32.26 22.81
N SER A 3 1.86 31.61 23.23
CA SER A 3 2.78 30.87 22.36
C SER A 3 3.02 29.44 22.85
N ASP A 4 2.00 28.78 23.43
CA ASP A 4 2.16 27.45 24.07
C ASP A 4 1.10 26.41 23.67
N SER A 5 0.41 26.55 22.53
CA SER A 5 -0.56 25.54 22.07
C SER A 5 0.00 24.51 21.07
N ALA A 6 1.27 24.63 20.65
CA ALA A 6 1.87 23.76 19.63
C ALA A 6 2.68 22.59 20.22
N SER A 7 3.25 22.74 21.41
CA SER A 7 4.15 21.77 22.05
C SER A 7 3.41 20.67 22.82
N GLY A 8 2.29 20.99 23.47
CA GLY A 8 1.44 20.00 24.16
C GLY A 8 0.90 18.93 23.19
N ASN A 9 0.60 19.33 21.95
CA ASN A 9 0.08 18.44 20.91
C ASN A 9 1.14 17.45 20.37
N LEU A 10 2.41 17.86 20.28
CA LEU A 10 3.47 17.00 19.74
C LEU A 10 3.80 15.83 20.66
N HIS A 11 3.88 16.08 21.97
CA HIS A 11 4.16 15.02 22.94
C HIS A 11 3.04 13.97 22.95
N ASP A 12 1.78 14.42 22.98
CA ASP A 12 0.61 13.55 22.92
C ASP A 12 0.58 12.76 21.60
N TYR A 13 0.85 13.42 20.46
CA TYR A 13 0.93 12.76 19.16
C TYR A 13 2.02 11.69 19.09
N LEU A 14 3.23 11.98 19.57
CA LEU A 14 4.34 11.03 19.59
C LEU A 14 4.05 9.86 20.53
N GLN A 15 3.39 10.11 21.65
CA GLN A 15 2.96 9.08 22.58
C GLN A 15 1.91 8.15 21.95
N SER A 16 0.87 8.72 21.32
CA SER A 16 -0.15 7.95 20.59
C SER A 16 0.44 7.13 19.44
N LEU A 17 1.43 7.70 18.72
CA LEU A 17 2.15 6.97 17.68
C LEU A 17 2.95 5.80 18.26
N ALA A 18 3.68 6.01 19.37
CA ALA A 18 4.44 4.96 20.04
C ALA A 18 3.53 3.82 20.53
N GLU A 19 2.37 4.16 21.08
CA GLU A 19 1.35 3.20 21.52
C GLU A 19 0.81 2.37 20.36
N ARG A 20 0.50 3.02 19.22
CA ARG A 20 0.07 2.34 17.99
C ARG A 20 1.16 1.40 17.45
N MET A 21 2.43 1.80 17.53
CA MET A 21 3.57 1.02 17.03
C MET A 21 4.07 -0.06 18.00
N LYS A 22 3.53 -0.17 19.23
CA LYS A 22 4.04 -1.07 20.29
C LYS A 22 4.17 -2.55 19.87
N ARG A 23 3.38 -3.02 18.91
CA ARG A 23 3.43 -4.40 18.38
C ARG A 23 3.95 -4.48 16.93
N VAL A 24 4.55 -3.42 16.43
CA VAL A 24 5.11 -3.34 15.08
C VAL A 24 6.59 -3.69 15.11
N ARG A 25 7.03 -4.55 14.19
CA ARG A 25 8.45 -4.81 13.93
C ARG A 25 8.84 -4.11 12.65
N VAL A 26 9.89 -3.28 12.71
CA VAL A 26 10.40 -2.53 11.56
C VAL A 26 11.66 -3.21 11.04
N CYS A 27 11.75 -3.37 9.73
CA CYS A 27 12.93 -3.87 9.04
C CYS A 27 13.39 -2.82 8.02
N SER A 28 14.70 -2.58 7.95
CA SER A 28 15.33 -1.71 6.96
C SER A 28 16.27 -2.54 6.09
N GLY A 29 16.13 -2.42 4.77
CA GLY A 29 16.86 -3.21 3.78
C GLY A 29 15.94 -3.78 2.72
N ASP A 30 16.42 -4.81 2.03
CA ASP A 30 15.68 -5.48 0.97
C ASP A 30 14.34 -6.06 1.45
N TRP A 31 13.31 -5.94 0.61
CA TRP A 31 11.93 -6.31 0.93
C TRP A 31 11.78 -7.82 1.17
N THR A 32 12.57 -8.66 0.50
CA THR A 32 12.49 -10.12 0.64
C THR A 32 12.81 -10.60 2.06
N ARG A 33 13.53 -9.79 2.85
CA ARG A 33 13.89 -10.10 4.24
C ARG A 33 12.67 -10.32 5.15
N VAL A 34 11.52 -9.73 4.82
CA VAL A 34 10.27 -9.89 5.56
C VAL A 34 9.28 -10.83 4.89
N MET A 35 9.66 -11.49 3.80
CA MET A 35 8.77 -12.36 3.00
C MET A 35 8.93 -13.86 3.30
N GLY A 36 9.82 -14.22 4.22
CA GLY A 36 10.03 -15.61 4.64
C GLY A 36 8.85 -16.19 5.44
N PRO A 37 8.66 -17.53 5.46
CA PRO A 37 7.52 -18.20 6.09
C PRO A 37 7.26 -17.81 7.55
N SER A 38 8.31 -17.54 8.32
CA SER A 38 8.22 -17.14 9.74
C SER A 38 7.57 -15.78 9.94
N VAL A 39 7.62 -14.89 8.94
CA VAL A 39 7.01 -13.55 8.96
C VAL A 39 5.68 -13.55 8.24
N THR A 40 5.46 -14.46 7.29
CA THR A 40 4.24 -14.48 6.47
C THR A 40 3.17 -15.42 7.02
N HIS A 41 3.36 -16.74 7.13
CA HIS A 41 2.23 -17.65 7.42
C HIS A 41 2.45 -18.66 8.54
N LYS A 42 3.66 -18.85 9.07
CA LYS A 42 3.91 -19.78 10.20
C LYS A 42 3.26 -19.36 11.52
N HIS A 43 2.82 -18.11 11.63
CA HIS A 43 2.11 -17.57 12.80
C HIS A 43 0.60 -17.43 12.58
N GLY A 44 0.07 -17.90 11.45
CA GLY A 44 -1.36 -17.92 11.14
C GLY A 44 -1.71 -17.17 9.87
N LEU A 45 -2.99 -16.84 9.74
CA LEU A 45 -3.53 -16.05 8.64
C LEU A 45 -2.94 -14.64 8.65
N THR A 46 -2.40 -14.20 7.52
CA THR A 46 -1.71 -12.91 7.42
C THR A 46 -2.17 -12.09 6.22
N GLY A 47 -2.41 -10.81 6.47
CA GLY A 47 -2.58 -9.80 5.43
C GLY A 47 -1.23 -9.24 5.00
N ILE A 48 -1.00 -9.13 3.69
CA ILE A 48 0.21 -8.52 3.12
C ILE A 48 -0.24 -7.40 2.17
N PHE A 49 0.31 -6.21 2.36
CA PHE A 49 0.10 -5.07 1.48
C PHE A 49 1.42 -4.72 0.80
N LEU A 50 1.45 -4.79 -0.53
CA LEU A 50 2.61 -4.53 -1.36
C LEU A 50 2.41 -3.23 -2.12
N ASP A 51 3.31 -2.28 -1.88
CA ASP A 51 3.33 -0.96 -2.55
C ASP A 51 4.73 -0.70 -3.13
N PRO A 52 5.13 -1.47 -4.17
CA PRO A 52 6.44 -1.29 -4.77
C PRO A 52 6.49 0.04 -5.54
N PRO A 53 7.70 0.58 -5.81
CA PRO A 53 7.84 1.75 -6.67
C PRO A 53 7.23 1.48 -8.04
N TYR A 54 6.11 2.15 -8.35
CA TYR A 54 5.34 1.86 -9.57
C TYR A 54 6.16 2.03 -10.86
N ARG A 55 5.90 1.14 -11.83
CA ARG A 55 6.36 1.25 -13.21
C ARG A 55 5.98 2.63 -13.78
N GLN A 56 6.97 3.47 -14.06
CA GLN A 56 6.77 4.75 -14.74
C GLN A 56 7.70 4.86 -15.94
N LYS A 57 7.13 5.05 -17.13
CA LYS A 57 7.88 5.57 -18.29
C LYS A 57 8.31 7.01 -17.97
N GLY A 58 9.61 7.25 -17.89
CA GLY A 58 10.16 8.62 -17.77
C GLY A 58 10.51 9.10 -16.36
N ARG A 59 10.74 8.20 -15.38
CA ARG A 59 11.50 8.63 -14.18
C ARG A 59 12.92 8.97 -14.63
N ALA A 60 13.29 10.25 -14.53
CA ALA A 60 14.70 10.63 -14.52
C ALA A 60 15.36 9.86 -13.37
N ILE A 61 16.44 9.15 -13.68
CA ILE A 61 17.24 8.29 -12.80
C ILE A 61 17.44 8.97 -11.44
N LEU A 62 16.54 8.71 -10.47
CA LEU A 62 16.55 9.41 -9.18
C LEU A 62 17.38 8.65 -8.14
N TYR A 63 17.80 7.43 -8.46
CA TYR A 63 18.76 6.65 -7.69
C TYR A 63 19.60 5.82 -8.68
N ASN A 64 20.91 5.73 -8.45
CA ASN A 64 21.95 5.26 -9.37
C ASN A 64 21.89 3.76 -9.75
N HIS A 65 20.74 3.09 -9.64
CA HIS A 65 20.47 1.75 -10.16
C HIS A 65 18.99 1.69 -10.55
N ASP A 66 18.71 1.63 -11.84
CA ASP A 66 17.36 1.60 -12.39
C ASP A 66 16.73 0.22 -12.14
N HIS A 67 16.20 0.00 -10.94
CA HIS A 67 15.49 -1.22 -10.57
C HIS A 67 14.06 -1.20 -11.11
N HIS A 68 13.90 -1.18 -12.43
CA HIS A 68 12.62 -1.52 -13.06
C HIS A 68 12.14 -2.93 -12.65
N ASP A 69 13.05 -3.76 -12.18
CA ASP A 69 12.83 -5.14 -11.76
C ASP A 69 12.04 -5.28 -10.45
N ILE A 70 12.11 -4.32 -9.50
CA ILE A 70 11.49 -4.53 -8.18
C ILE A 70 9.96 -4.62 -8.26
N ALA A 71 9.31 -3.80 -9.09
CA ALA A 71 7.86 -3.90 -9.26
C ALA A 71 7.44 -5.27 -9.81
N ASP A 72 8.28 -5.86 -10.66
CA ASP A 72 8.05 -7.14 -11.32
C ASP A 72 8.35 -8.30 -10.39
N GLU A 73 9.46 -8.25 -9.66
CA GLU A 73 9.82 -9.22 -8.63
C GLU A 73 8.70 -9.31 -7.58
N VAL A 74 8.20 -8.16 -7.12
CA VAL A 74 7.11 -8.09 -6.14
C VAL A 74 5.80 -8.60 -6.75
N MET A 75 5.53 -8.30 -8.03
CA MET A 75 4.34 -8.80 -8.72
C MET A 75 4.37 -10.32 -8.90
N HIS A 76 5.48 -10.87 -9.39
CA HIS A 76 5.65 -12.31 -9.56
C HIS A 76 5.52 -13.03 -8.22
N TRP A 77 6.20 -12.54 -7.18
CA TRP A 77 6.07 -13.12 -5.84
C TRP A 77 4.62 -13.07 -5.34
N ALA A 78 3.91 -11.97 -5.57
CA ALA A 78 2.52 -11.84 -5.19
C ALA A 78 1.68 -12.91 -5.89
N ILE A 79 1.77 -13.02 -7.21
CA ILE A 79 1.04 -14.02 -8.02
C ILE A 79 1.35 -15.44 -7.54
N ASP A 80 2.63 -15.79 -7.38
CA ASP A 80 3.08 -17.13 -6.94
C ASP A 80 2.52 -17.51 -5.56
N ASN A 81 2.35 -16.54 -4.67
CA ASN A 81 1.87 -16.76 -3.31
C ASN A 81 0.36 -16.48 -3.14
N GLY A 82 -0.32 -15.97 -4.18
CA GLY A 82 -1.69 -15.47 -4.10
C GLY A 82 -2.72 -16.52 -3.69
N ASN A 83 -2.48 -17.77 -4.08
CA ASN A 83 -3.35 -18.92 -3.76
C ASN A 83 -3.05 -19.56 -2.40
N HIS A 84 -2.05 -19.09 -1.66
CA HIS A 84 -1.73 -19.67 -0.35
C HIS A 84 -2.88 -19.45 0.64
N PRO A 85 -3.46 -20.51 1.25
CA PRO A 85 -4.71 -20.40 2.03
C PRO A 85 -4.60 -19.57 3.30
N LEU A 86 -3.38 -19.32 3.78
CA LEU A 86 -3.09 -18.47 4.94
C LEU A 86 -2.65 -17.05 4.59
N LEU A 87 -2.68 -16.65 3.30
CA LEU A 87 -2.28 -15.32 2.87
C LEU A 87 -3.45 -14.56 2.23
N ARG A 88 -3.57 -13.28 2.58
CA ARG A 88 -4.44 -12.30 1.93
C ARG A 88 -3.57 -11.17 1.43
N ILE A 89 -3.31 -11.15 0.12
CA ILE A 89 -2.33 -10.24 -0.46
C ILE A 89 -3.09 -9.15 -1.22
N VAL A 90 -2.69 -7.91 -0.99
CA VAL A 90 -3.11 -6.74 -1.76
C VAL A 90 -1.87 -6.14 -2.41
N TYR A 91 -1.91 -5.98 -3.72
CA TYR A 91 -0.87 -5.32 -4.50
C TYR A 91 -1.40 -3.97 -5.00
N ALA A 92 -0.65 -2.89 -4.80
CA ALA A 92 -0.93 -1.57 -5.34
C ALA A 92 -0.05 -1.26 -6.55
N GLY A 93 -0.62 -0.66 -7.60
CA GLY A 93 0.12 -0.37 -8.83
C GLY A 93 -0.66 0.46 -9.84
N TYR A 94 -0.04 0.75 -10.98
CA TYR A 94 -0.69 1.41 -12.11
C TYR A 94 -1.18 0.40 -13.13
N ALA A 95 -2.42 0.56 -13.57
CA ALA A 95 -2.92 -0.02 -14.79
C ALA A 95 -2.05 0.42 -15.99
N ASP A 96 -1.46 -0.56 -16.69
CA ASP A 96 -0.63 -0.37 -17.89
C ASP A 96 -0.93 -1.38 -19.02
N GLY A 97 -1.95 -2.22 -18.82
CA GLY A 97 -2.38 -3.30 -19.70
C GLY A 97 -1.71 -4.65 -19.40
N THR A 98 -0.51 -4.69 -18.82
CA THR A 98 0.22 -5.94 -18.57
C THR A 98 -0.13 -6.55 -17.21
N MET A 99 -0.19 -5.73 -16.17
CA MET A 99 -0.48 -6.17 -14.81
C MET A 99 -1.92 -6.66 -14.68
N GLU A 100 -2.85 -6.02 -15.37
CA GLU A 100 -4.27 -6.37 -15.40
C GLU A 100 -4.48 -7.80 -15.91
N VAL A 101 -3.77 -8.18 -16.99
CA VAL A 101 -3.84 -9.51 -17.57
C VAL A 101 -3.23 -10.54 -16.61
N ALA A 102 -2.01 -10.29 -16.11
CA ALA A 102 -1.32 -11.23 -15.23
C ALA A 102 -2.12 -11.54 -13.95
N PHE A 103 -2.67 -10.51 -13.29
CA PHE A 103 -3.49 -10.70 -12.10
C PHE A 103 -4.85 -11.37 -12.41
N ALA A 104 -5.48 -11.02 -13.53
CA ALA A 104 -6.74 -11.67 -13.93
C ALA A 104 -6.55 -13.16 -14.23
N GLU A 105 -5.47 -13.53 -14.93
CA GLU A 105 -5.11 -14.93 -15.18
C GLU A 105 -4.80 -15.70 -13.89
N ALA A 106 -4.23 -15.02 -12.89
CA ALA A 106 -4.00 -15.57 -11.56
C ALA A 106 -5.27 -15.64 -10.68
N GLY A 107 -6.44 -15.21 -11.18
CA GLY A 107 -7.71 -15.23 -10.45
C GLY A 107 -7.88 -14.11 -9.41
N TRP A 108 -7.07 -13.06 -9.49
CA TRP A 108 -7.14 -11.93 -8.55
C TRP A 108 -8.29 -10.99 -8.90
N MET A 109 -8.88 -10.39 -7.88
CA MET A 109 -9.87 -9.33 -8.05
C MET A 109 -9.18 -7.98 -8.18
N MET A 110 -9.60 -7.15 -9.12
CA MET A 110 -9.10 -5.78 -9.27
C MET A 110 -10.16 -4.78 -8.78
N THR A 111 -9.75 -3.80 -7.98
CA THR A 111 -10.60 -2.69 -7.55
C THR A 111 -10.01 -1.36 -7.99
N GLU A 112 -10.88 -0.47 -8.46
CA GLU A 112 -10.52 0.90 -8.77
C GLU A 112 -10.55 1.73 -7.49
N TRP A 113 -9.43 2.36 -7.15
CA TRP A 113 -9.39 3.32 -6.05
C TRP A 113 -9.41 4.73 -6.61
N LYS A 114 -10.37 5.54 -6.16
CA LYS A 114 -10.39 6.99 -6.42
C LYS A 114 -10.26 7.70 -5.08
N ALA A 115 -9.05 8.17 -4.77
CA ALA A 115 -8.85 9.00 -3.59
C ALA A 115 -9.70 10.28 -3.69
N THR A 116 -10.47 10.60 -2.65
CA THR A 116 -11.07 11.91 -2.45
C THR A 116 -9.94 12.86 -2.03
N SER A 117 -9.21 13.42 -3.01
CA SER A 117 -8.16 14.44 -2.84
C SER A 117 -6.98 14.11 -1.90
N GLY A 118 -5.84 13.73 -2.48
CA GLY A 118 -4.52 13.79 -1.81
C GLY A 118 -3.74 15.08 -2.15
N PHE A 119 -2.48 15.18 -1.68
CA PHE A 119 -1.57 16.33 -1.91
C PHE A 119 -1.38 16.74 -3.39
N GLY A 120 -1.74 15.89 -4.36
CA GLY A 120 -1.77 16.21 -5.78
C GLY A 120 -2.83 17.25 -6.20
N GLY A 121 -3.75 17.61 -5.30
CA GLY A 121 -4.76 18.65 -5.54
C GLY A 121 -4.24 20.09 -5.51
N GLN A 122 -2.97 20.32 -5.11
CA GLN A 122 -2.39 21.66 -4.99
C GLN A 122 -1.81 22.22 -6.31
N ARG A 123 -1.88 21.48 -7.43
CA ARG A 123 -1.42 22.00 -8.73
C ARG A 123 -2.39 23.06 -9.26
N LYS A 124 -1.88 24.28 -9.45
CA LYS A 124 -2.63 25.40 -10.04
C LYS A 124 -2.94 25.22 -11.54
N GLN A 125 -2.25 24.32 -12.25
CA GLN A 125 -2.50 23.96 -13.66
C GLN A 125 -2.13 22.49 -13.96
N GLY A 126 -2.92 21.84 -14.82
CA GLY A 126 -2.73 20.47 -15.33
C GLY A 126 -3.70 19.44 -14.73
N ALA A 127 -4.36 18.65 -15.59
CA ALA A 127 -5.19 17.52 -15.17
C ALA A 127 -4.32 16.41 -14.56
N ASN A 128 -4.70 15.91 -13.39
CA ASN A 128 -3.95 14.86 -12.70
C ASN A 128 -4.38 13.48 -13.24
N ASP A 129 -4.00 13.16 -14.49
CA ASP A 129 -4.43 11.94 -15.20
C ASP A 129 -3.99 10.63 -14.52
N ASN A 130 -2.95 10.68 -13.65
CA ASN A 130 -2.50 9.54 -12.86
C ASN A 130 -3.54 9.03 -11.85
N LYS A 131 -4.47 9.88 -11.40
CA LYS A 131 -5.52 9.48 -10.42
C LYS A 131 -6.45 8.39 -10.95
N HIS A 132 -6.48 8.19 -12.27
CA HIS A 132 -7.33 7.19 -12.94
C HIS A 132 -6.60 5.88 -13.22
N ARG A 133 -5.29 5.80 -12.93
CA ARG A 133 -4.47 4.63 -13.25
C ARG A 133 -4.19 3.74 -12.04
N GLU A 134 -4.29 4.26 -10.82
CA GLU A 134 -4.06 3.47 -9.60
C GLU A 134 -5.12 2.39 -9.44
N ARG A 135 -4.66 1.17 -9.21
CA ARG A 135 -5.49 -0.01 -8.96
C ARG A 135 -4.92 -0.79 -7.78
N LEU A 136 -5.82 -1.51 -7.12
CA LEU A 136 -5.45 -2.53 -6.15
C LEU A 136 -5.87 -3.89 -6.72
N TRP A 137 -4.98 -4.87 -6.63
CA TRP A 137 -5.28 -6.27 -6.93
C TRP A 137 -5.29 -7.06 -5.63
N LEU A 138 -6.34 -7.85 -5.42
CA LEU A 138 -6.60 -8.62 -4.22
C LEU A 138 -6.53 -10.11 -4.55
N SER A 139 -5.74 -10.86 -3.79
CA SER A 139 -5.57 -12.30 -4.00
C SER A 139 -6.88 -13.09 -3.77
N PRO A 140 -7.01 -14.31 -4.31
CA PRO A 140 -8.26 -15.09 -4.23
C PRO A 140 -8.80 -15.33 -2.82
N ASN A 141 -7.93 -15.34 -1.80
CA ASN A 141 -8.31 -15.55 -0.40
C ASN A 141 -8.70 -14.25 0.33
N CYS A 142 -8.63 -13.09 -0.33
CA CYS A 142 -9.11 -11.82 0.21
C CYS A 142 -10.63 -11.80 0.33
N ILE A 143 -11.12 -11.15 1.37
CA ILE A 143 -12.56 -10.94 1.55
C ILE A 143 -12.97 -9.81 0.61
N ALA A 144 -14.00 -10.04 -0.20
CA ALA A 144 -14.52 -9.02 -1.08
C ALA A 144 -14.89 -7.75 -0.28
N PRO A 145 -14.44 -6.56 -0.71
CA PRO A 145 -14.74 -5.33 0.01
C PRO A 145 -16.27 -5.12 0.04
N ALA A 146 -16.80 -4.86 1.24
CA ALA A 146 -18.22 -4.55 1.39
C ALA A 146 -18.55 -3.25 0.62
N LYS A 147 -19.61 -3.26 -0.19
CA LYS A 147 -20.01 -2.12 -1.04
C LYS A 147 -20.30 -0.82 -0.27
N ASN A 148 -20.45 -0.87 1.07
CA ASN A 148 -20.89 0.22 1.94
C ASN A 148 -20.03 0.47 3.19
N ALA A 149 -18.83 -0.11 3.30
CA ALA A 149 -17.86 0.29 4.32
C ALA A 149 -16.77 1.07 3.59
N VAL A 150 -16.46 2.32 3.92
CA VAL A 150 -15.59 2.67 5.04
C VAL A 150 -15.75 4.18 5.29
N GLN A 151 -16.07 4.57 6.52
CA GLN A 151 -15.74 5.92 7.03
C GLN A 151 -14.21 5.98 7.09
N PRO A 152 -13.54 6.98 6.49
CA PRO A 152 -12.09 7.08 6.55
C PRO A 152 -11.66 7.18 8.01
N LEU A 153 -10.93 6.16 8.48
CA LEU A 153 -10.30 6.18 9.79
C LEU A 153 -9.03 7.03 9.71
N ASN A 154 -8.81 7.85 10.74
CA ASN A 154 -7.56 8.55 10.94
C ASN A 154 -6.44 7.56 11.31
N LEU A 155 -5.21 8.05 11.41
CA LEU A 155 -4.04 7.23 11.77
C LEU A 155 -4.24 6.46 13.09
N PHE A 156 -5.08 6.93 14.00
CA PHE A 156 -5.32 6.34 15.31
C PHE A 156 -6.54 5.42 15.36
N GLY A 157 -7.28 5.28 14.24
CA GLY A 157 -8.45 4.41 14.16
C GLY A 157 -9.75 5.07 14.64
N GLU A 158 -9.80 6.39 14.68
CA GLU A 158 -11.02 7.17 14.94
C GLU A 158 -11.56 7.71 13.61
N ASN A 159 -12.85 8.03 13.53
CA ASN A 159 -13.41 8.65 12.33
C ASN A 159 -12.83 10.06 12.16
N ASN A 160 -12.54 10.47 10.93
CA ASN A 160 -12.34 11.89 10.65
C ASN A 160 -13.67 12.62 10.90
N GLU A 161 -13.68 13.58 11.83
CA GLU A 161 -14.77 14.58 11.94
C GLU A 161 -14.82 15.50 10.71
#